data_AF-A0A7C7EPA7-F1
#
_entry.id   AF-A0A7C7EPA7-F1
#
_cell.length_a   1.000
_cell.length_b   1.000
_cell.length_c   1.000
_cell.angle_alpha   90.00
_cell.angle_beta   90.00
_cell.angle_gamma   90.00
#
_symmetry.space_group_name_H-M   'P 1'
#
loop_
_entity.id
_entity.type
_entity.pdbx_description
1 polymer ?
#
loop_
_entity_poly.entity_id
_entity_poly.type
_entity_poly.pdbx_seq_one_letter_code
_entity_poly.pdbx_strand_id
1 'polypeptide(L)'
;MKKIQIYEPWFFFLFGLFHLHRIWGLFDREAYADFWLEVMTEKGVIYYSLMGVLALLCILGIITFWRNRRQNYWWRWIYLFGGGYVLFDLFAIAAGVRFWHELLLKMFDTSASYWNLLWSAFILMGGASLTLSILLFIKQHKQARKN
;
A
#
# COMPACT_ATOMS: atom_id res chain seq x y z
N MET A 1 -12.83 -7.12 -24.25
CA MET A 1 -11.36 -7.30 -24.24
C MET A 1 -10.83 -6.75 -22.93
N LYS A 2 -9.90 -7.44 -22.28
CA LYS A 2 -9.30 -6.93 -21.04
C LYS A 2 -8.50 -5.65 -21.35
N LYS A 3 -8.85 -4.52 -20.72
CA LYS A 3 -8.19 -3.22 -20.88
C LYS A 3 -7.53 -2.81 -19.57
N ILE A 4 -6.28 -2.36 -19.64
CA ILE A 4 -5.58 -1.77 -18.50
C ILE A 4 -5.94 -0.29 -18.43
N GLN A 5 -6.50 0.14 -17.30
CA GLN A 5 -6.85 1.54 -17.06
C GLN A 5 -5.57 2.36 -16.87
N ILE A 6 -5.62 3.64 -17.26
CA ILE A 6 -4.47 4.57 -17.23
C ILE A 6 -3.87 4.66 -15.83
N TYR A 7 -4.69 4.59 -14.79
CA TYR A 7 -4.24 4.76 -13.42
C TYR A 7 -3.71 3.45 -12.78
N GLU A 8 -3.94 2.26 -13.36
CA GLU A 8 -3.50 1.00 -12.74
C GLU A 8 -1.97 0.92 -12.55
N PRO A 9 -1.13 1.24 -13.56
CA PRO A 9 0.32 1.27 -13.38
C PRO A 9 0.75 2.29 -12.33
N TRP A 10 0.12 3.47 -12.30
CA TRP A 10 0.38 4.52 -11.31
C TRP A 10 0.02 4.09 -9.89
N PHE A 11 -1.10 3.37 -9.71
CA PHE A 11 -1.46 2.80 -8.42
C PHE A 11 -0.35 1.90 -7.89
N PHE A 12 0.11 0.93 -8.70
CA PHE A 12 1.16 -0.01 -8.27
C PHE A 12 2.52 0.68 -8.10
N PHE A 13 2.78 1.74 -8.85
CA PHE A 13 3.97 2.56 -8.71
C PHE A 13 4.00 3.24 -7.34
N LEU A 14 2.95 4.00 -7.02
CA LEU A 14 2.82 4.73 -5.76
C LEU A 14 2.78 3.77 -4.57
N PHE A 15 2.02 2.67 -4.69
CA PHE A 15 1.97 1.63 -3.66
C PHE A 15 3.34 1.01 -3.41
N GLY A 16 4.09 0.69 -4.48
CA GLY A 16 5.42 0.14 -4.36
C GLY A 16 6.43 1.11 -3.74
N LEU A 17 6.42 2.37 -4.18
CA LEU A 17 7.25 3.43 -3.59
C LEU A 17 6.94 3.66 -2.11
N PHE A 18 5.65 3.67 -1.75
CA PHE A 18 5.20 3.75 -0.37
C PHE A 18 5.63 2.55 0.47
N HIS A 19 5.94 1.40 -0.11
CA HIS A 19 6.50 0.28 0.67
C HIS A 19 8.03 0.32 0.74
N LEU A 20 8.70 0.89 -0.27
CA LEU A 20 10.16 0.97 -0.26
C LEU A 20 10.73 1.95 0.78
N HIS A 21 10.00 2.98 1.20
CA HIS A 21 10.51 3.87 2.25
C HIS A 21 10.83 3.12 3.57
N ARG A 22 10.23 1.93 3.78
CA ARG A 22 10.51 1.04 4.92
C ARG A 22 11.93 0.52 4.97
N ILE A 23 12.70 0.68 3.89
CA ILE A 23 14.16 0.49 3.89
C ILE A 23 14.80 1.36 4.98
N TRP A 24 14.26 2.56 5.25
CA TRP A 24 14.72 3.41 6.34
C TRP A 24 14.65 2.68 7.69
N GLY A 25 13.56 1.96 7.97
CA GLY A 25 13.42 1.17 9.20
C GLY A 25 14.43 0.04 9.34
N LEU A 26 15.12 -0.39 8.27
CA LEU A 26 16.22 -1.34 8.39
C LEU A 26 17.56 -0.67 8.74
N PHE A 27 17.74 0.58 8.33
CA PHE A 27 18.96 1.35 8.60
C PHE A 27 18.93 2.03 9.97
N ASP A 28 17.79 2.61 10.32
CA ASP A 28 17.57 3.31 11.58
C ASP A 28 16.19 2.96 12.11
N ARG A 29 16.16 2.09 13.13
CA ARG A 29 14.91 1.57 13.68
C ARG A 29 14.18 2.60 14.52
N GLU A 30 14.93 3.34 15.34
CA GLU A 30 14.38 4.29 16.32
C GLU A 30 13.81 5.48 15.59
N ALA A 31 14.58 6.14 14.72
CA ALA A 31 14.09 7.30 13.99
C ALA A 31 12.88 6.96 13.09
N TYR A 32 12.87 5.77 12.49
CA TYR A 32 11.75 5.30 11.69
C TYR A 32 10.49 5.04 12.54
N ALA A 33 10.64 4.37 13.69
CA ALA A 33 9.52 4.12 14.60
C ALA A 33 8.95 5.42 15.16
N ASP A 34 9.82 6.28 15.68
CA ASP A 34 9.44 7.55 16.30
C ASP A 34 8.67 8.43 15.31
N PHE A 35 9.17 8.58 14.08
CA PHE A 35 8.48 9.34 13.03
C PHE A 35 7.07 8.83 12.77
N TRP A 36 6.90 7.51 12.56
CA TRP A 36 5.58 6.97 12.23
C TRP A 36 4.63 6.95 13.42
N LEU A 37 5.14 6.72 14.63
CA LEU A 37 4.37 6.83 15.87
C LEU A 37 3.91 8.27 16.11
N GLU A 38 4.79 9.26 15.93
CA GLU A 38 4.48 10.69 16.03
C GLU A 38 3.41 11.10 15.01
N VAL A 39 3.57 10.71 13.74
CA VAL A 39 2.55 10.96 12.71
C VAL A 39 1.19 10.38 13.09
N MET A 40 1.15 9.19 13.71
CA MET A 40 -0.09 8.57 14.18
C MET A 40 -0.70 9.25 15.42
N THR A 41 0.13 9.76 16.34
CA THR A 41 -0.34 10.39 17.60
C THR A 41 -0.77 11.83 17.40
N GLU A 42 0.02 12.64 16.68
CA GLU A 42 -0.30 14.04 16.43
C GLU A 42 -1.50 14.24 15.51
N LYS A 43 -1.76 13.26 14.62
CA LYS A 43 -2.83 13.30 13.63
C LYS A 43 -2.82 14.61 12.82
N GLY A 44 -1.63 15.06 12.44
CA GLY A 44 -1.45 16.30 11.67
C GLY A 44 -1.87 16.18 10.20
N VAL A 45 -1.52 17.20 9.41
CA VAL A 45 -1.83 17.26 7.96
C VAL A 45 -1.25 16.07 7.20
N ILE A 46 -0.03 15.63 7.55
CA ILE A 46 0.65 14.48 6.93
C ILE A 46 -0.18 13.21 7.10
N TYR A 47 -0.68 12.97 8.32
CA TYR A 47 -1.51 11.82 8.65
C TYR A 47 -2.80 11.80 7.84
N TYR A 48 -3.59 12.88 7.87
CA TYR A 48 -4.84 12.95 7.12
C TYR A 48 -4.64 12.88 5.60
N SER A 49 -3.57 13.49 5.08
CA SER A 49 -3.25 13.45 3.66
C SER A 49 -2.90 12.02 3.21
N LEU A 50 -2.05 11.33 3.97
CA LEU A 50 -1.69 9.93 3.70
C LEU A 50 -2.93 9.04 3.73
N MET A 51 -3.71 9.10 4.82
CA MET A 51 -4.92 8.29 4.95
C MET A 51 -5.93 8.57 3.81
N GLY A 52 -6.16 9.83 3.48
CA GLY A 52 -7.09 10.23 2.42
C GLY A 52 -6.66 9.72 1.04
N VAL A 53 -5.39 9.90 0.69
CA VAL A 53 -4.84 9.42 -0.60
C VAL A 53 -4.87 7.90 -0.67
N LEU A 54 -4.45 7.19 0.39
CA LEU A 54 -4.51 5.73 0.43
C LEU A 54 -5.95 5.21 0.30
N ALA A 55 -6.90 5.79 1.05
CA ALA A 55 -8.30 5.40 1.00
C ALA A 55 -8.89 5.57 -0.41
N LEU A 56 -8.65 6.74 -1.03
CA LEU A 56 -9.11 7.03 -2.40
C LEU A 56 -8.57 5.99 -3.40
N LEU A 57 -7.26 5.74 -3.36
CA LEU A 57 -6.62 4.77 -4.26
C LEU A 57 -7.19 3.36 -4.06
N CYS A 58 -7.40 2.93 -2.82
CA CYS A 58 -7.97 1.61 -2.51
C CYS A 58 -9.42 1.49 -3.00
N ILE A 59 -10.26 2.51 -2.77
CA ILE A 59 -11.65 2.53 -3.24
C ILE A 59 -11.70 2.46 -4.78
N LEU A 60 -10.89 3.26 -5.47
CA LEU A 60 -10.80 3.21 -6.93
C LEU A 60 -10.35 1.83 -7.44
N GLY A 61 -9.40 1.19 -6.76
CA GLY A 61 -8.97 -0.17 -7.05
C GLY A 61 -10.12 -1.18 -6.94
N ILE A 62 -10.86 -1.14 -5.83
CA ILE A 62 -12.00 -2.05 -5.56
C ILE A 62 -13.13 -1.82 -6.57
N ILE A 63 -13.47 -0.57 -6.88
CA ILE A 63 -14.48 -0.23 -7.90
C ILE A 63 -14.08 -0.85 -9.25
N THR A 64 -12.82 -0.72 -9.65
CA THR A 64 -12.33 -1.30 -10.92
C THR A 64 -12.30 -2.82 -10.91
N PHE A 65 -12.00 -3.43 -9.77
CA PHE A 65 -12.13 -4.88 -9.62
C PHE A 65 -13.56 -5.33 -9.90
N TRP A 66 -14.55 -4.69 -9.29
CA TRP A 66 -15.96 -5.04 -9.46
C TRP A 66 -16.48 -4.73 -10.87
N ARG A 67 -16.10 -3.58 -11.45
CA ARG A 67 -16.48 -3.19 -12.81
C ARG A 67 -15.98 -4.18 -13.87
N ASN A 68 -14.89 -4.89 -13.60
CA ASN A 68 -14.27 -5.84 -14.52
C ASN A 68 -14.39 -7.31 -14.08
N ARG A 69 -15.35 -7.66 -13.22
CA ARG A 69 -15.50 -8.99 -12.60
C ARG A 69 -15.41 -10.17 -13.58
N ARG A 70 -16.01 -10.04 -14.78
CA ARG A 70 -16.02 -11.09 -15.83
C ARG A 70 -14.76 -11.15 -16.69
N GLN A 71 -13.97 -10.08 -16.73
CA GLN A 71 -12.76 -9.96 -17.58
C GLN A 71 -11.57 -9.43 -16.76
N ASN A 72 -11.39 -9.96 -15.55
CA ASN A 72 -10.37 -9.45 -14.64
C ASN A 72 -8.97 -9.98 -14.96
N TYR A 73 -7.98 -9.14 -14.71
CA TYR A 73 -6.59 -9.57 -14.64
C TYR A 73 -6.28 -10.07 -13.22
N TRP A 74 -5.35 -11.04 -13.12
CA TRP A 74 -5.00 -11.64 -11.84
C TRP A 74 -4.47 -10.63 -10.81
N TRP A 75 -3.66 -9.64 -11.23
CA TRP A 75 -3.11 -8.64 -10.31
C TRP A 75 -4.17 -7.74 -9.66
N ARG A 76 -5.38 -7.63 -10.22
CA ARG A 76 -6.43 -6.79 -9.63
C ARG A 76 -7.00 -7.37 -8.34
N TRP A 77 -6.73 -8.65 -8.03
CA TRP A 77 -7.02 -9.22 -6.72
C TRP A 77 -6.27 -8.49 -5.59
N ILE A 78 -5.12 -7.86 -5.89
CA ILE A 78 -4.39 -7.02 -4.94
C ILE A 78 -5.25 -5.82 -4.50
N TYR A 79 -6.11 -5.28 -5.37
CA TYR A 79 -7.03 -4.21 -4.99
C TYR A 79 -8.06 -4.65 -3.96
N LEU A 80 -8.53 -5.89 -4.05
CA LEU A 80 -9.53 -6.41 -3.13
C LEU A 80 -8.89 -6.76 -1.77
N PHE A 81 -7.85 -7.58 -1.79
CA PHE A 81 -7.22 -8.05 -0.56
C PHE A 81 -6.34 -6.97 0.08
N GLY A 82 -5.41 -6.40 -0.68
CA GLY A 82 -4.52 -5.35 -0.20
C GLY A 82 -5.28 -4.04 0.07
N GLY A 83 -6.12 -3.61 -0.87
CA GLY A 83 -6.93 -2.40 -0.66
C GLY A 83 -7.97 -2.57 0.44
N GLY A 84 -8.60 -3.74 0.56
CA GLY A 84 -9.51 -4.05 1.66
C GLY A 84 -8.82 -4.04 3.01
N TYR A 85 -7.62 -4.62 3.10
CA TYR A 85 -6.79 -4.56 4.31
C TYR A 85 -6.44 -3.13 4.69
N VAL A 86 -5.98 -2.31 3.74
CA VAL A 86 -5.65 -0.89 4.02
C VAL A 86 -6.88 -0.12 4.46
N LEU A 87 -8.04 -0.32 3.83
CA LEU A 87 -9.27 0.36 4.28
C LEU A 87 -9.70 -0.08 5.68
N PHE A 88 -9.53 -1.36 6.01
CA PHE A 88 -9.76 -1.86 7.35
C PHE A 88 -8.77 -1.27 8.37
N ASP A 89 -7.49 -1.21 8.03
CA ASP A 89 -6.43 -0.60 8.84
C ASP A 89 -6.75 0.87 9.15
N LEU A 90 -7.08 1.65 8.11
CA LEU A 90 -7.50 3.05 8.25
C LEU A 90 -8.75 3.19 9.11
N PHE A 91 -9.75 2.33 8.93
CA PHE A 91 -10.96 2.31 9.74
C PHE A 91 -10.65 1.98 11.21
N ALA A 92 -9.82 0.97 11.46
CA ALA A 92 -9.48 0.53 12.80
C ALA A 92 -8.68 1.60 13.57
N ILE A 93 -7.78 2.31 12.89
CA ILE A 93 -7.08 3.46 13.45
C ILE A 93 -8.07 4.61 13.74
N ALA A 94 -8.94 4.95 12.78
CA ALA A 94 -9.91 6.03 12.93
C ALA A 94 -10.95 5.76 14.04
N ALA A 95 -11.40 4.51 14.18
CA ALA A 95 -12.33 4.06 15.20
C ALA A 95 -11.66 3.81 16.56
N GLY A 96 -10.33 3.94 16.67
CA GLY A 96 -9.59 3.74 17.91
C GLY A 96 -9.70 2.31 18.47
N VAL A 97 -9.73 1.31 17.59
CA VAL A 97 -9.86 -0.10 18.00
C VAL A 97 -8.64 -0.50 18.83
N ARG A 98 -8.83 -0.72 20.14
CA ARG A 98 -7.73 -0.94 21.10
C ARG A 98 -6.80 -2.09 20.70
N PHE A 99 -7.37 -3.22 20.27
CA PHE A 99 -6.60 -4.36 19.78
C PHE A 99 -5.68 -4.00 18.61
N TRP A 100 -6.20 -3.21 17.66
CA TRP A 100 -5.44 -2.80 16.49
C TRP A 100 -4.34 -1.83 16.83
N HIS A 101 -4.62 -0.88 17.73
CA HIS A 101 -3.64 0.05 18.25
C HIS A 101 -2.47 -0.67 18.96
N GLU A 102 -2.76 -1.63 19.85
CA GLU A 102 -1.73 -2.44 20.51
C GLU A 102 -0.90 -3.25 19.51
N LEU A 103 -1.54 -3.77 18.44
CA LEU A 103 -0.84 -4.49 17.39
C LEU A 103 0.11 -3.57 16.60
N LEU A 104 -0.32 -2.35 16.29
CA LEU A 104 0.52 -1.35 15.63
C LEU A 104 1.72 -0.98 16.50
N LEU A 105 1.52 -0.75 17.80
CA LEU A 105 2.63 -0.48 18.73
C LEU A 105 3.65 -1.63 18.76
N LYS A 106 3.18 -2.88 18.79
CA LYS A 106 4.07 -4.05 18.68
C LYS A 106 4.82 -4.06 17.35
N MET A 107 4.15 -3.72 16.26
CA MET A 107 4.77 -3.63 14.94
C MET A 107 5.96 -2.64 14.91
N PHE A 108 5.89 -1.60 15.73
CA PHE A 108 6.94 -0.58 15.88
C PHE A 108 7.88 -0.81 17.08
N ASP A 109 7.89 -2.00 17.68
CA ASP A 109 8.86 -2.38 18.70
C ASP A 109 10.25 -2.63 18.08
N THR A 110 11.15 -1.67 18.22
CA THR A 110 12.50 -1.68 17.63
C THR A 110 13.40 -2.78 18.21
N SER A 111 13.10 -3.24 19.42
CA SER A 111 13.83 -4.30 20.13
C SER A 111 13.45 -5.70 19.65
N ALA A 112 12.36 -5.83 18.91
CA ALA A 112 11.83 -7.11 18.48
C ALA A 112 12.74 -7.85 17.49
N SER A 113 12.88 -9.16 17.69
CA SER A 113 13.67 -10.03 16.78
C SER A 113 13.05 -10.15 15.38
N TYR A 114 11.73 -9.96 15.26
CA TYR A 114 11.00 -10.02 13.99
C TYR A 114 11.08 -8.72 13.17
N TRP A 115 11.67 -7.64 13.70
CA TRP A 115 11.72 -6.33 13.04
C TRP A 115 12.26 -6.42 11.61
N ASN A 116 13.47 -6.97 11.43
CA ASN A 116 14.09 -7.07 10.12
C ASN A 116 13.27 -7.92 9.15
N LEU A 117 12.69 -9.03 9.63
CA LEU A 117 11.88 -9.92 8.81
C LEU A 117 10.62 -9.21 8.32
N LEU A 118 9.93 -8.54 9.23
CA LEU A 118 8.68 -7.83 8.97
C LEU A 118 8.90 -6.72 7.93
N TRP A 119 9.84 -5.80 8.18
CA TRP A 119 10.09 -4.68 7.28
C TRP A 119 10.68 -5.13 5.95
N SER A 120 11.54 -6.16 5.93
CA SER A 120 12.03 -6.75 4.67
C SER A 120 10.91 -7.35 3.83
N ALA A 121 9.93 -8.03 4.45
CA ALA A 121 8.78 -8.56 3.72
C ALA A 121 7.96 -7.45 3.04
N PHE A 122 7.75 -6.33 3.74
CA PHE A 122 7.09 -5.17 3.14
C PHE A 122 7.91 -4.54 2.01
N ILE A 123 9.23 -4.44 2.16
CA ILE A 123 10.13 -3.91 1.12
C ILE A 123 10.08 -4.80 -0.13
N LEU A 124 10.13 -6.13 0.05
CA LEU A 124 10.01 -7.09 -1.06
C LEU A 124 8.66 -6.96 -1.77
N MET A 125 7.56 -6.81 -1.02
CA MET A 125 6.24 -6.54 -1.59
C MET A 125 6.22 -5.21 -2.37
N GLY A 126 6.90 -4.18 -1.87
CA GLY A 126 7.09 -2.90 -2.56
C GLY A 126 7.84 -3.04 -3.88
N GLY A 127 8.95 -3.78 -3.88
CA GLY A 127 9.74 -4.08 -5.09
C GLY A 127 8.95 -4.90 -6.11
N ALA A 128 8.18 -5.89 -5.67
CA ALA A 128 7.29 -6.67 -6.52
C ALA A 128 6.21 -5.79 -7.16
N SER A 129 5.64 -4.86 -6.39
CA SER A 129 4.63 -3.90 -6.86
C SER A 129 5.19 -2.92 -7.90
N LEU A 130 6.40 -2.41 -7.70
CA LEU A 130 7.09 -1.58 -8.70
C LEU A 130 7.39 -2.33 -9.99
N THR A 131 7.86 -3.57 -9.87
CA THR A 131 8.11 -4.43 -11.03
C THR A 131 6.82 -4.64 -11.82
N LEU A 132 5.72 -4.95 -11.13
CA LEU A 132 4.40 -5.08 -11.72
C LEU A 132 3.97 -3.78 -12.41
N SER A 133 4.17 -2.62 -11.78
CA SER A 133 3.85 -1.32 -12.37
C SER A 133 4.56 -1.10 -13.70
N ILE A 134 5.88 -1.35 -13.78
CA ILE A 134 6.67 -1.21 -15.01
C ILE A 134 6.12 -2.13 -16.10
N LEU A 135 5.82 -3.39 -15.77
CA LEU A 135 5.23 -4.34 -16.72
C LEU A 135 3.86 -3.87 -17.24
N LEU A 136 3.04 -3.26 -16.38
CA LEU A 136 1.75 -2.70 -16.76
C LEU A 136 1.89 -1.47 -17.66
N PHE A 137 2.84 -0.58 -17.40
CA PHE A 137 3.15 0.55 -18.28
C PHE A 137 3.53 0.06 -19.69
N ILE A 138 4.43 -0.91 -19.79
CA ILE A 138 4.84 -1.50 -21.07
C ILE A 138 3.65 -2.12 -21.79
N LYS A 139 2.82 -2.89 -21.07
CA LYS A 139 1.66 -3.57 -21.65
C LYS A 139 0.58 -2.60 -22.10
N GLN A 140 0.33 -1.54 -21.34
CA GLN A 140 -0.62 -0.48 -21.69
C GLN A 140 -0.15 0.28 -22.92
N HIS A 141 1.12 0.65 -23.00
CA HIS A 141 1.68 1.34 -24.17
C HIS A 141 1.60 0.46 -25.43
N LYS A 142 1.86 -0.86 -25.32
CA LYS A 142 1.63 -1.81 -26.41
C LYS A 142 0.16 -1.92 -26.83
N GLN A 143 -0.79 -1.82 -25.89
CA GLN A 143 -2.22 -1.80 -26.21
C GLN A 143 -2.62 -0.50 -26.93
N ALA A 144 -2.07 0.64 -26.52
CA ALA A 144 -2.35 1.94 -27.14
C ALA A 144 -1.85 2.01 -28.60
N ARG A 145 -0.72 1.36 -28.92
CA ARG A 145 -0.19 1.31 -30.31
C ARG A 145 -0.92 0.36 -31.26
N LYS A 146 -1.76 -0.54 -30.74
CA LYS A 146 -2.49 -1.55 -31.53
C LYS A 146 -3.91 -1.12 -31.91
N ASN A 147 -4.42 -0.06 -31.29
CA ASN A 147 -5.71 0.55 -31.60
C ASN A 147 -5.50 1.79 -32.45
#